data_AF-A0A2E6U886-F1
#
_entry.id   AF-A0A2E6U886-F1
#
_cell.length_a   1.000
_cell.length_b   1.000
_cell.length_c   1.000
_cell.angle_alpha   90.00
_cell.angle_beta   90.00
_cell.angle_gamma   90.00
#
_symmetry.space_group_name_H-M   'P 1'
#
loop_
_entity.id
_entity.type
_entity.pdbx_description
1 polymer ?
#
loop_
_entity_poly.entity_id
_entity_poly.type
_entity_poly.pdbx_seq_one_letter_code
_entity_poly.pdbx_strand_id
1 'polypeptide(L)'
;MDFFSLENLRLVYRKELSLAKAHVQAQKNPNNGNALTKEKRNRMLELNIDCVHCGTLLSGNNYNTEHILDLSLGGENTVDNKMLMCKICNSARAELKVSLLGNQPTMAKWDLVEAYVLWSFITVDHGHASGANIPQVHQEFLRLASGGRERERSGTRWFARASNTSLSVSSGGNEAGRPVSPRAARPTGRRRGWLGFPLREWLRGSVQDRRRHQVNASASDSLIEPQPPSDETKTTIVSESEQDDVSTAALRAMVLAQIPTSGEIKQVTLCNLVRQSDAQRRSLRDLFTKLGHPKSTTMRNLLEHLLEAEATFRDEGNARYWSKKAMPRSPIEARKQTVKDLFRSHLSSADFVPMSTLVGRVKYADAEKRSTKTLTTLAGYPKSWGLLKILLDAFGNEIEVEKDEAGKGSVRLKTSTETPTMNTAISLAEKHSAAGVVFKKALEPMLLYADEPLSLHQVSNLIQQDHPAGLSLKRLGIELGFPKSWTARKMIEHAFGDSVTFTGSGPATYVQSAGGSEEQGPGHEEG
;
A
#
# COMPACT_ATOMS: atom_id res chain seq x y z
N MET A 1 28.08 -3.19 32.78
CA MET A 1 26.63 -2.89 32.77
C MET A 1 26.08 -3.37 31.44
N ASP A 2 24.97 -4.11 31.46
CA ASP A 2 24.30 -4.54 30.23
C ASP A 2 23.57 -3.35 29.60
N PHE A 3 24.02 -2.91 28.43
CA PHE A 3 23.43 -1.76 27.71
C PHE A 3 21.94 -1.99 27.43
N PHE A 4 21.53 -3.23 27.23
CA PHE A 4 20.15 -3.58 26.88
C PHE A 4 19.28 -3.94 28.09
N SER A 5 19.75 -3.69 29.32
CA SER A 5 18.90 -3.81 30.50
C SER A 5 17.72 -2.82 30.41
N LEU A 6 16.58 -3.22 30.97
CA LEU A 6 15.36 -2.40 30.93
C LEU A 6 15.58 -1.00 31.54
N GLU A 7 16.29 -0.91 32.66
CA GLU A 7 16.71 0.36 33.28
C GLU A 7 17.50 1.26 32.33
N ASN A 8 18.45 0.69 31.59
CA ASN A 8 19.26 1.47 30.64
C ASN A 8 18.41 1.92 29.44
N LEU A 9 17.52 1.06 28.94
CA LEU A 9 16.59 1.43 27.88
C LEU A 9 15.63 2.55 28.31
N ARG A 10 15.13 2.50 29.57
CA ARG A 10 14.33 3.59 30.16
C ARG A 10 15.07 4.91 30.21
N LEU A 11 16.38 4.88 30.52
CA LEU A 11 17.22 6.08 30.52
C LEU A 11 17.46 6.62 29.11
N VAL A 12 17.79 5.75 28.16
CA VAL A 12 18.06 6.12 26.75
C VAL A 12 16.81 6.70 26.08
N TYR A 13 15.65 6.06 26.29
CA TYR A 13 14.37 6.43 25.66
C TYR A 13 13.44 7.21 26.61
N ARG A 14 14.00 7.90 27.61
CA ARG A 14 13.24 8.64 28.64
C ARG A 14 12.29 9.67 28.03
N LYS A 15 12.70 10.35 26.96
CA LYS A 15 11.90 11.39 26.30
C LYS A 15 10.66 10.77 25.66
N GLU A 16 10.84 9.71 24.88
CA GLU A 16 9.80 8.95 24.19
C GLU A 16 8.80 8.35 25.18
N LEU A 17 9.29 7.77 26.27
CA LEU A 17 8.44 7.26 27.36
C LEU A 17 7.63 8.37 28.03
N SER A 18 8.23 9.55 28.25
CA SER A 18 7.52 10.69 28.86
C SER A 18 6.38 11.19 27.96
N LEU A 19 6.60 11.24 26.64
CA LEU A 19 5.57 11.59 25.66
C LEU A 19 4.42 10.57 25.67
N ALA A 20 4.76 9.28 25.63
CA ALA A 20 3.76 8.21 25.68
C ALA A 20 2.94 8.24 26.96
N LYS A 21 3.60 8.43 28.12
CA LYS A 21 2.93 8.51 29.42
C LYS A 21 1.96 9.67 29.49
N ALA A 22 2.42 10.86 29.08
CA ALA A 22 1.57 12.06 29.06
C ALA A 22 0.37 11.90 28.13
N HIS A 23 0.55 11.26 26.98
CA HIS A 23 -0.54 11.02 26.02
C HIS A 23 -1.57 10.03 26.55
N VAL A 24 -1.14 8.88 27.07
CA VAL A 24 -2.01 7.84 27.65
C VAL A 24 -2.78 8.38 28.86
N GLN A 25 -2.11 9.17 29.71
CA GLN A 25 -2.76 9.83 30.85
C GLN A 25 -3.82 10.84 30.41
N ALA A 26 -3.58 11.57 29.31
CA ALA A 26 -4.51 12.58 28.81
C ALA A 26 -5.64 12.00 27.93
N GLN A 27 -5.61 10.70 27.57
CA GLN A 27 -6.58 10.03 26.68
C GLN A 27 -6.88 10.82 25.40
N LYS A 28 -5.86 11.46 24.82
CA LYS A 28 -6.03 12.30 23.63
C LYS A 28 -6.28 11.43 22.40
N ASN A 29 -7.18 11.90 21.53
CA ASN A 29 -7.32 11.30 20.21
C ASN A 29 -6.02 11.47 19.40
N PRO A 30 -5.64 10.47 18.58
CA PRO A 30 -4.45 10.56 17.76
C PRO A 30 -4.59 11.69 16.73
N ASN A 31 -3.48 12.41 16.51
CA ASN A 31 -3.40 13.36 15.41
C ASN A 31 -3.39 12.62 14.07
N ASN A 32 -3.86 13.28 13.01
CA ASN A 32 -3.75 12.74 11.65
C ASN A 32 -2.26 12.68 11.23
N GLY A 33 -1.80 11.49 10.86
CA GLY A 33 -0.44 11.28 10.34
C GLY A 33 -0.33 11.64 8.86
N ASN A 34 0.86 12.07 8.43
CA ASN A 34 1.20 12.15 7.01
C ASN A 34 2.37 11.22 6.67
N ALA A 35 2.38 10.70 5.45
CA ALA A 35 3.50 9.91 4.95
C ALA A 35 4.76 10.78 4.78
N LEU A 36 5.93 10.14 4.62
CA LEU A 36 7.14 10.85 4.21
C LEU A 36 6.91 11.50 2.84
N THR A 37 7.55 12.66 2.63
CA THR A 37 7.56 13.31 1.32
C THR A 37 8.11 12.38 0.26
N LYS A 38 7.67 12.57 -0.98
CA LYS A 38 8.03 11.69 -2.10
C LYS A 38 9.54 11.71 -2.36
N GLU A 39 10.16 12.87 -2.23
CA GLU A 39 11.59 13.11 -2.43
C GLU A 39 12.42 12.31 -1.42
N LYS A 40 12.06 12.41 -0.13
CA LYS A 40 12.76 11.73 0.95
C LYS A 40 12.62 10.20 0.83
N ARG A 41 11.42 9.75 0.51
CA ARG A 41 11.11 8.34 0.27
C ARG A 41 11.90 7.78 -0.90
N ASN A 42 11.93 8.47 -2.04
CA ASN A 42 12.71 8.06 -3.21
C ASN A 42 14.20 7.96 -2.87
N ARG A 43 14.75 8.96 -2.16
CA ARG A 43 16.14 8.93 -1.69
C ARG A 43 16.44 7.72 -0.81
N MET A 44 15.52 7.34 0.09
CA MET A 44 15.71 6.13 0.91
C MET A 44 15.72 4.86 0.06
N LEU A 45 14.85 4.76 -0.95
CA LEU A 45 14.76 3.58 -1.83
C LEU A 45 15.94 3.46 -2.80
N GLU A 46 16.48 4.58 -3.28
CA GLU A 46 17.69 4.62 -4.11
C GLU A 46 18.90 3.99 -3.41
N LEU A 47 18.89 3.97 -2.08
CA LEU A 47 19.93 3.37 -1.24
C LEU A 47 19.70 1.88 -0.97
N ASN A 48 18.73 1.25 -1.66
CA ASN A 48 18.41 -0.17 -1.57
C ASN A 48 18.23 -0.67 -0.13
N ILE A 49 17.45 0.08 0.65
CA ILE A 49 17.26 -0.28 2.05
C ILE A 49 16.38 -1.51 2.25
N ASP A 50 16.66 -2.24 3.31
CA ASP A 50 15.92 -3.40 3.76
C ASP A 50 14.93 -2.99 4.87
N CYS A 51 13.83 -3.73 5.00
CA CYS A 51 12.97 -3.65 6.17
C CYS A 51 13.75 -4.08 7.41
N VAL A 52 13.76 -3.23 8.46
CA VAL A 52 14.48 -3.53 9.70
C VAL A 52 14.08 -4.87 10.33
N HIS A 53 12.79 -5.22 10.29
CA HIS A 53 12.26 -6.42 10.95
C HIS A 53 12.49 -7.72 10.18
N CYS A 54 12.52 -7.68 8.85
CA CYS A 54 12.51 -8.93 8.06
C CYS A 54 13.50 -8.98 6.90
N GLY A 55 14.34 -7.96 6.76
CA GLY A 55 15.37 -7.90 5.72
C GLY A 55 14.86 -7.85 4.28
N THR A 56 13.55 -7.71 4.06
CA THR A 56 13.00 -7.56 2.71
C THR A 56 13.46 -6.24 2.10
N LEU A 57 14.09 -6.30 0.93
CA LEU A 57 14.45 -5.12 0.14
C LEU A 57 13.21 -4.27 -0.15
N LEU A 58 13.23 -3.01 0.26
CA LEU A 58 12.13 -2.07 0.03
C LEU A 58 12.24 -1.51 -1.39
N SER A 59 11.22 -1.72 -2.19
CA SER A 59 11.17 -1.27 -3.57
C SER A 59 9.73 -1.16 -4.08
N GLY A 60 9.52 -0.34 -5.11
CA GLY A 60 8.20 -0.17 -5.74
C GLY A 60 7.13 0.24 -4.74
N ASN A 61 6.17 -0.65 -4.48
CA ASN A 61 5.01 -0.42 -3.59
C ASN A 61 4.93 -1.44 -2.44
N ASN A 62 6.04 -2.10 -2.06
CA ASN A 62 6.05 -3.13 -1.02
C ASN A 62 6.24 -2.59 0.42
N TYR A 63 6.21 -1.26 0.61
CA TYR A 63 6.47 -0.59 1.88
C TYR A 63 5.41 0.48 2.21
N ASN A 64 5.40 0.89 3.47
CA ASN A 64 4.67 2.04 4.01
C ASN A 64 5.65 2.98 4.73
N THR A 65 5.24 4.25 4.93
CA THR A 65 5.83 5.10 5.96
C THR A 65 5.15 4.78 7.28
N GLU A 66 5.93 4.49 8.30
CA GLU A 66 5.43 4.14 9.64
C GLU A 66 6.06 5.06 10.69
N HIS A 67 5.32 5.32 11.77
CA HIS A 67 5.84 6.09 12.90
C HIS A 67 6.56 5.18 13.90
N ILE A 68 7.71 5.61 14.44
CA ILE A 68 8.47 4.79 15.42
C ILE A 68 7.74 4.76 16.76
N LEU A 69 7.29 5.92 17.26
CA LEU A 69 6.24 6.02 18.27
C LEU A 69 4.91 6.25 17.57
N ASP A 70 3.96 5.35 17.76
CA ASP A 70 2.60 5.48 17.21
C ASP A 70 1.95 6.83 17.60
N LEU A 71 1.21 7.43 16.68
CA LEU A 71 0.44 8.66 16.96
C LEU A 71 -0.62 8.45 18.07
N SER A 72 -1.14 7.22 18.21
CA SER A 72 -2.05 6.82 19.31
C SER A 72 -1.36 6.67 20.66
N LEU A 73 -0.04 6.84 20.71
CA LEU A 73 0.79 6.82 21.91
C LEU A 73 1.59 8.13 22.04
N GLY A 74 1.09 9.23 21.46
CA GLY A 74 1.75 10.54 21.57
C GLY A 74 2.94 10.74 20.64
N GLY A 75 3.14 9.86 19.66
CA GLY A 75 4.10 10.08 18.60
C GLY A 75 3.85 11.39 17.86
N GLU A 76 4.92 12.10 17.55
CA GLU A 76 4.84 13.32 16.73
C GLU A 76 4.95 12.98 15.25
N ASN A 77 4.38 13.84 14.41
CA ASN A 77 4.40 13.65 12.96
C ASN A 77 5.69 14.20 12.30
N THR A 78 6.83 14.01 12.95
CA THR A 78 8.15 14.51 12.53
C THR A 78 8.89 13.48 11.67
N VAL A 79 9.95 13.91 10.97
CA VAL A 79 10.80 13.01 10.17
C VAL A 79 11.63 12.08 11.08
N ASP A 80 12.01 12.54 12.28
CA ASP A 80 12.74 11.73 13.27
C ASP A 80 11.93 10.56 13.82
N ASN A 81 10.61 10.71 13.83
CA ASN A 81 9.68 9.67 14.27
C ASN A 81 9.16 8.82 13.11
N LYS A 82 9.80 8.84 11.93
CA LYS A 82 9.35 8.09 10.75
C LYS A 82 10.41 7.13 10.24
N MET A 83 9.94 6.02 9.69
CA MET A 83 10.75 5.02 9.01
C MET A 83 10.00 4.45 7.80
N LEU A 84 10.71 3.69 6.95
CA LEU A 84 10.07 2.85 5.94
C LEU A 84 10.03 1.40 6.43
N MET A 85 8.88 0.76 6.30
CA MET A 85 8.66 -0.62 6.73
C MET A 85 7.93 -1.40 5.64
N CYS A 86 8.23 -2.69 5.45
CA CYS A 86 7.47 -3.50 4.50
C CYS A 86 6.02 -3.66 4.98
N LYS A 87 5.08 -3.79 4.03
CA LYS A 87 3.64 -3.86 4.36
C LYS A 87 3.26 -4.99 5.32
N ILE A 88 3.96 -6.12 5.24
CA ILE A 88 3.69 -7.28 6.10
C ILE A 88 4.06 -6.96 7.55
N CYS A 89 5.29 -6.48 7.80
CA CYS A 89 5.72 -6.09 9.15
C CYS A 89 4.90 -4.91 9.69
N ASN A 90 4.47 -3.99 8.81
CA ASN A 90 3.58 -2.90 9.17
C ASN A 90 2.24 -3.40 9.72
N SER A 91 1.64 -4.40 9.05
CA SER A 91 0.39 -5.03 9.47
C SER A 91 0.57 -5.76 10.79
N ALA A 92 1.63 -6.58 10.91
CA ALA A 92 1.92 -7.32 12.13
C ALA A 92 2.17 -6.40 13.33
N ARG A 93 2.80 -5.24 13.12
CA ARG A 93 3.02 -4.23 14.16
C ARG A 93 1.72 -3.55 14.60
N ALA A 94 0.83 -3.24 13.66
CA ALA A 94 -0.48 -2.70 13.99
C ALA A 94 -1.31 -3.70 14.83
N GLU A 95 -1.28 -4.98 14.46
CA GLU A 95 -1.94 -6.06 15.20
C GLU A 95 -1.30 -6.29 16.57
N LEU A 96 0.03 -6.23 16.68
CA LEU A 96 0.77 -6.32 17.94
C LEU A 96 0.30 -5.26 18.93
N LYS A 97 0.15 -4.02 18.48
CA LYS A 97 -0.34 -2.92 19.32
C LYS A 97 -1.74 -3.21 19.85
N VAL A 98 -2.65 -3.68 18.99
CA VAL A 98 -4.03 -4.00 19.38
C VAL A 98 -4.07 -5.20 20.33
N SER A 99 -3.29 -6.25 20.05
CA SER A 99 -3.16 -7.45 20.89
C SER A 99 -2.69 -7.11 22.30
N LEU A 100 -1.64 -6.29 22.43
CA LEU A 100 -1.06 -5.93 23.73
C LEU A 100 -1.85 -4.85 24.47
N LEU A 101 -2.22 -3.77 23.76
CA LEU A 101 -2.70 -2.54 24.38
C LEU A 101 -4.21 -2.32 24.22
N GLY A 102 -4.85 -3.04 23.30
CA GLY A 102 -6.22 -2.77 22.86
C GLY A 102 -6.34 -1.56 21.93
N ASN A 103 -7.57 -1.14 21.66
CA ASN A 103 -7.84 0.03 20.80
C ASN A 103 -7.56 1.36 21.52
N GLN A 104 -7.61 1.37 22.85
CA GLN A 104 -7.37 2.55 23.70
C GLN A 104 -6.44 2.17 24.85
N PRO A 105 -5.14 2.47 24.74
CA PRO A 105 -4.19 2.25 25.82
C PRO A 105 -4.56 3.07 27.06
N THR A 106 -4.42 2.49 28.25
CA THR A 106 -4.75 3.14 29.53
C THR A 106 -3.58 3.07 30.50
N MET A 107 -3.57 3.95 31.51
CA MET A 107 -2.53 3.94 32.55
C MET A 107 -2.49 2.65 33.37
N ALA A 108 -3.60 1.91 33.46
CA ALA A 108 -3.65 0.60 34.11
C ALA A 108 -2.81 -0.46 33.39
N LYS A 109 -2.49 -0.26 32.10
CA LYS A 109 -1.63 -1.12 31.29
C LYS A 109 -0.28 -0.46 30.99
N TRP A 110 0.18 0.47 31.82
CA TRP A 110 1.39 1.26 31.54
C TRP A 110 2.62 0.37 31.30
N ASP A 111 2.80 -0.71 32.05
CA ASP A 111 3.97 -1.59 31.89
C ASP A 111 4.02 -2.24 30.48
N LEU A 112 2.85 -2.57 29.90
CA LEU A 112 2.75 -3.07 28.53
C LEU A 112 3.00 -1.96 27.50
N VAL A 113 2.49 -0.74 27.75
CA VAL A 113 2.76 0.43 26.90
C VAL A 113 4.26 0.73 26.89
N GLU A 114 4.89 0.79 28.06
CA GLU A 114 6.32 1.02 28.22
C GLU A 114 7.13 -0.03 27.45
N ALA A 115 6.84 -1.32 27.66
CA ALA A 115 7.51 -2.40 26.94
C ALA A 115 7.35 -2.28 25.42
N TYR A 116 6.15 -1.96 24.92
CA TYR A 116 5.90 -1.76 23.49
C TYR A 116 6.67 -0.57 22.91
N VAL A 117 6.72 0.56 23.64
CA VAL A 117 7.45 1.77 23.23
C VAL A 117 8.95 1.46 23.17
N LEU A 118 9.51 0.88 24.23
CA LEU A 118 10.92 0.49 24.27
C LEU A 118 11.27 -0.48 23.14
N TRP A 119 10.42 -1.48 22.88
CA TRP A 119 10.61 -2.44 21.79
C TRP A 119 10.59 -1.78 20.41
N SER A 120 9.68 -0.82 20.21
CA SER A 120 9.59 -0.08 18.95
C SER A 120 10.87 0.70 18.66
N PHE A 121 11.45 1.36 19.67
CA PHE A 121 12.66 2.15 19.48
C PHE A 121 13.93 1.30 19.37
N ILE A 122 14.11 0.32 20.26
CA ILE A 122 15.31 -0.53 20.25
C ILE A 122 15.43 -1.34 18.95
N THR A 123 14.32 -1.84 18.41
CA THR A 123 14.35 -2.61 17.15
C THR A 123 14.68 -1.75 15.95
N VAL A 124 14.34 -0.47 16.00
CA VAL A 124 14.61 0.49 14.94
C VAL A 124 16.05 1.00 14.99
N ASP A 125 16.50 1.43 16.17
CA ASP A 125 17.82 2.02 16.38
C ASP A 125 18.94 0.96 16.38
N HIS A 126 18.67 -0.25 16.87
CA HIS A 126 19.65 -1.33 17.04
C HIS A 126 19.31 -2.61 16.27
N GLY A 127 18.31 -2.58 15.39
CA GLY A 127 17.93 -3.71 14.54
C GLY A 127 17.03 -4.75 15.23
N HIS A 128 16.42 -5.62 14.42
CA HIS A 128 15.36 -6.51 14.86
C HIS A 128 15.71 -7.41 16.06
N ALA A 129 16.91 -8.01 16.03
CA ALA A 129 17.38 -8.93 17.07
C ALA A 129 17.45 -8.28 18.46
N SER A 130 17.69 -6.96 18.52
CA SER A 130 17.73 -6.22 19.78
C SER A 130 16.35 -6.17 20.48
N GLY A 131 15.26 -6.46 19.76
CA GLY A 131 13.94 -6.63 20.34
C GLY A 131 13.84 -7.81 21.32
N ALA A 132 14.71 -8.82 21.22
CA ALA A 132 14.73 -9.96 22.14
C ALA A 132 14.98 -9.56 23.61
N ASN A 133 15.52 -8.37 23.87
CA ASN A 133 15.66 -7.81 25.22
C ASN A 133 14.32 -7.38 25.85
N ILE A 134 13.22 -7.42 25.09
CA ILE A 134 11.85 -7.24 25.56
C ILE A 134 11.04 -8.46 25.09
N PRO A 135 11.24 -9.63 25.72
CA PRO A 135 10.84 -10.92 25.16
C PRO A 135 9.34 -11.00 24.86
N GLN A 136 8.51 -10.53 25.79
CA GLN A 136 7.04 -10.58 25.68
C GLN A 136 6.51 -9.88 24.42
N VAL A 137 7.05 -8.70 24.08
CA VAL A 137 6.62 -7.94 22.90
C VAL A 137 7.21 -8.55 21.63
N HIS A 138 8.48 -8.99 21.70
CA HIS A 138 9.17 -9.54 20.55
C HIS A 138 8.61 -10.89 20.11
N GLN A 139 8.31 -11.78 21.04
CA GLN A 139 7.69 -13.07 20.75
C GLN A 139 6.29 -12.91 20.13
N GLU A 140 5.48 -12.00 20.67
CA GLU A 140 4.16 -11.71 20.10
C GLU A 140 4.28 -11.12 18.70
N PHE A 141 5.26 -10.24 18.45
CA PHE A 141 5.53 -9.75 17.10
C PHE A 141 5.91 -10.89 16.14
N LEU A 142 6.80 -11.80 16.54
CA LEU A 142 7.20 -12.95 15.72
C LEU A 142 6.01 -13.89 15.46
N ARG A 143 5.14 -14.09 16.46
CA ARG A 143 3.90 -14.86 16.32
C ARG A 143 3.03 -14.29 15.20
N LEU A 144 2.81 -12.97 15.22
CA LEU A 144 1.99 -12.26 14.25
C LEU A 144 2.65 -12.14 12.87
N ALA A 145 3.95 -11.88 12.81
CA ALA A 145 4.66 -11.64 11.57
C ALA A 145 5.03 -12.91 10.81
N SER A 146 5.31 -14.02 11.49
CA SER A 146 5.88 -15.23 10.89
C SER A 146 5.40 -16.53 11.53
N GLY A 147 4.28 -16.51 12.26
CA GLY A 147 3.77 -17.71 12.95
C GLY A 147 4.71 -18.20 14.05
N GLY A 148 5.50 -17.30 14.64
CA GLY A 148 6.40 -17.57 15.76
C GLY A 148 7.82 -17.96 15.37
N ARG A 149 8.13 -18.05 14.07
CA ARG A 149 9.48 -18.34 13.59
C ARG A 149 10.30 -17.07 13.46
N GLU A 150 11.53 -17.11 13.96
CA GLU A 150 12.51 -16.07 13.65
C GLU A 150 12.84 -16.14 12.15
N ARG A 151 12.90 -14.99 11.48
CA ARG A 151 13.20 -14.95 10.04
C ARG A 151 14.71 -15.00 9.86
N GLU A 152 15.18 -15.87 8.97
CA GLU A 152 16.62 -16.06 8.67
C GLU A 152 17.36 -14.80 8.21
N ARG A 153 16.65 -13.74 7.82
CA ARG A 153 17.25 -12.50 7.31
C ARG A 153 16.85 -11.30 8.16
N SER A 154 17.78 -10.83 9.00
CA SER A 154 17.75 -9.46 9.50
C SER A 154 18.06 -8.50 8.35
N GLY A 155 17.42 -7.32 8.33
CA GLY A 155 17.86 -6.25 7.44
C GLY A 155 19.33 -5.94 7.71
N THR A 156 20.10 -5.72 6.66
CA THR A 156 21.53 -5.37 6.78
C THR A 156 21.77 -3.92 6.37
N ARG A 157 20.83 -3.34 5.61
CA ARG A 157 20.88 -1.98 5.11
C ARG A 157 19.60 -1.25 5.47
N TRP A 158 19.36 -0.93 6.74
CA TRP A 158 18.21 -0.12 7.11
C TRP A 158 18.64 1.25 7.64
N PHE A 159 17.77 2.24 7.47
CA PHE A 159 17.87 3.46 8.25
C PHE A 159 17.08 3.26 9.53
N ALA A 160 17.70 3.51 10.68
CA ALA A 160 16.99 3.59 11.94
C ALA A 160 15.86 4.64 11.82
N ARG A 161 16.21 5.86 11.39
CA ARG A 161 15.26 6.97 11.32
C ARG A 161 15.34 7.63 9.96
N ALA A 162 14.22 8.14 9.46
CA ALA A 162 14.20 8.87 8.19
C ALA A 162 15.03 10.16 8.25
N SER A 163 15.30 10.72 9.42
CA SER A 163 16.24 11.83 9.55
C SER A 163 17.68 11.44 9.24
N ASN A 164 18.07 10.19 9.49
CA ASN A 164 19.45 9.68 9.35
C ASN A 164 19.85 9.35 7.90
N THR A 165 19.24 9.95 6.88
CA THR A 165 19.59 9.68 5.45
C THR A 165 20.95 10.22 5.02
N SER A 166 21.78 10.72 5.93
CA SER A 166 23.19 10.99 5.68
C SER A 166 23.97 9.69 5.83
N LEU A 167 24.24 9.02 4.72
CA LEU A 167 25.12 7.87 4.67
C LEU A 167 26.53 8.25 5.16
N SER A 168 26.97 7.63 6.24
CA SER A 168 28.38 7.21 6.34
C SER A 168 28.44 5.73 6.00
N VAL A 169 28.35 5.40 4.72
CA VAL A 169 28.72 4.04 4.28
C VAL A 169 30.23 3.94 4.47
N SER A 170 30.67 3.22 5.50
CA SER A 170 32.01 2.64 5.44
C SER A 170 31.97 1.62 4.31
N SER A 171 32.50 1.99 3.14
CA SER A 171 32.79 1.07 2.06
C SER A 171 33.83 0.07 2.57
N GLY A 172 33.37 -1.02 3.19
CA GLY A 172 34.17 -2.22 3.40
C GLY A 172 34.33 -2.94 2.07
N GLY A 173 35.10 -2.33 1.16
CA GLY A 173 35.57 -2.95 -0.07
C GLY A 173 37.00 -3.41 0.13
N ASN A 174 37.26 -4.68 -0.17
CA ASN A 174 38.59 -5.26 -0.28
C ASN A 174 39.45 -4.43 -1.25
N GLU A 175 40.38 -3.62 -0.74
CA GLU A 175 41.59 -3.24 -1.46
C GLU A 175 42.76 -3.97 -0.81
N ALA A 176 43.20 -5.04 -1.48
CA ALA A 176 44.48 -5.64 -1.23
C ALA A 176 45.59 -4.69 -1.72
N GLY A 177 46.56 -4.41 -0.85
CA GLY A 177 47.91 -4.00 -1.24
C GLY A 177 48.12 -2.54 -1.65
N ARG A 178 48.34 -1.67 -0.67
CA ARG A 178 49.30 -0.55 -0.83
C ARG A 178 49.93 -0.19 0.53
N PRO A 179 51.27 -0.21 0.67
CA PRO A 179 51.92 0.18 1.91
C PRO A 179 51.97 1.72 1.99
N VAL A 180 51.33 2.28 3.02
CA VAL A 180 51.47 3.70 3.35
C VAL A 180 52.62 3.87 4.34
N SER A 181 53.61 4.66 3.92
CA SER A 181 54.81 5.03 4.66
C SER A 181 54.51 5.81 5.96
N PRO A 182 55.23 5.58 7.06
CA PRO A 182 55.02 6.30 8.31
C PRO A 182 55.83 7.61 8.32
N ARG A 183 55.18 8.75 8.49
CA ARG A 183 55.90 9.97 8.89
C ARG A 183 55.17 10.81 9.94
N ALA A 184 55.78 10.74 11.12
CA ALA A 184 56.04 11.79 12.10
C ALA A 184 54.86 12.59 12.70
N ALA A 185 54.73 12.37 14.02
CA ALA A 185 54.08 13.25 14.97
C ALA A 185 54.71 14.65 15.06
N ARG A 186 53.92 15.65 15.46
CA ARG A 186 54.12 16.40 16.71
C ARG A 186 52.94 17.33 17.06
N PRO A 187 52.84 17.80 18.34
CA PRO A 187 51.59 18.16 19.01
C PRO A 187 51.43 19.68 19.26
N THR A 188 50.27 20.11 19.75
CA THR A 188 50.08 20.88 21.01
C THR A 188 48.68 21.49 21.09
N GLY A 189 48.12 21.59 22.30
CA GLY A 189 46.94 22.43 22.56
C GLY A 189 45.90 21.85 23.52
N ARG A 190 46.26 21.67 24.80
CA ARG A 190 45.29 21.51 25.90
C ARG A 190 44.52 22.82 26.12
N ARG A 191 43.18 22.76 26.14
CA ARG A 191 42.36 23.53 27.10
C ARG A 191 41.22 22.66 27.62
N ARG A 192 41.22 22.44 28.94
CA ARG A 192 40.15 21.81 29.71
C ARG A 192 38.95 22.75 29.76
N GLY A 193 37.77 22.26 29.39
CA GLY A 193 36.47 22.79 29.78
C GLY A 193 35.69 21.69 30.48
N TRP A 194 35.41 21.89 31.75
CA TRP A 194 34.60 21.02 32.61
C TRP A 194 33.13 21.26 32.23
N LEU A 195 32.37 20.18 31.96
CA LEU A 195 31.04 20.12 31.29
C LEU A 195 31.12 19.98 29.77
N GLY A 196 31.32 18.74 29.30
CA GLY A 196 31.23 18.40 27.89
C GLY A 196 31.31 16.89 27.66
N PHE A 197 30.16 16.22 27.67
CA PHE A 197 30.06 14.89 27.05
C PHE A 197 30.27 15.03 25.54
N PRO A 198 31.16 14.25 24.89
CA PRO A 198 31.45 14.44 23.48
C PRO A 198 30.36 13.77 22.63
N LEU A 199 29.53 14.59 21.98
CA LEU A 199 28.61 14.23 20.89
C LEU A 199 29.28 13.42 19.75
N ARG A 200 30.63 13.38 19.70
CA ARG A 200 31.43 12.61 18.74
C ARG A 200 31.45 11.09 18.98
N GLU A 201 31.03 10.60 20.15
CA GLU A 201 30.85 9.15 20.36
C GLU A 201 29.47 8.66 19.91
N TRP A 202 28.49 9.57 19.77
CA TRP A 202 27.13 9.25 19.33
C TRP A 202 27.01 8.99 17.82
N LEU A 203 28.02 9.37 17.02
CA LEU A 203 28.07 9.14 15.57
C LEU A 203 28.93 7.94 15.15
N ARG A 204 29.45 7.14 16.08
CA ARG A 204 30.11 5.86 15.74
C ARG A 204 29.13 4.71 15.98
N GLY A 205 28.65 4.13 14.88
CA GLY A 205 28.05 2.79 14.91
C GLY A 205 28.93 1.82 15.69
N SER A 206 28.30 0.90 16.41
CA SER A 206 28.94 0.07 17.44
C SER A 206 30.20 -0.63 16.91
N VAL A 207 31.27 -0.58 17.70
CA VAL A 207 32.55 -1.30 17.45
C VAL A 207 32.33 -2.83 17.35
N GLN A 208 31.17 -3.32 17.79
CA GLN A 208 30.81 -4.74 17.80
C GLN A 208 30.44 -5.29 16.41
N ASP A 209 29.95 -4.48 15.47
CA ASP A 209 29.68 -4.95 14.10
C ASP A 209 30.98 -5.21 13.31
N ARG A 210 32.08 -4.55 13.65
CA ARG A 210 33.39 -4.81 13.02
C ARG A 210 34.01 -6.15 13.43
N ARG A 211 33.75 -6.63 14.66
CA ARG A 211 34.38 -7.87 15.16
C ARG A 211 33.72 -9.14 14.62
N ARG A 212 32.44 -9.13 14.27
CA ARG A 212 31.74 -10.32 13.73
C ARG A 212 32.21 -10.74 12.34
N HIS A 213 32.70 -9.81 11.52
CA HIS A 213 33.24 -10.14 10.19
C HIS A 213 34.71 -10.57 10.19
N GLN A 214 35.45 -10.34 11.29
CA GLN A 214 36.85 -10.73 11.39
C GLN A 214 37.06 -12.18 11.86
N VAL A 215 36.09 -12.76 12.59
CA VAL A 215 36.24 -14.09 13.21
C VAL A 215 35.95 -15.24 12.24
N ASN A 216 35.29 -14.98 11.10
CA ASN A 216 34.93 -16.03 10.13
C ASN A 216 35.87 -16.12 8.91
N ALA A 217 37.01 -15.42 8.92
CA ALA A 217 37.96 -15.38 7.79
C ALA A 217 39.31 -16.08 8.09
N SER A 218 39.40 -16.88 9.15
CA SER A 218 40.67 -17.51 9.55
C SER A 218 40.50 -19.02 9.75
N ALA A 219 40.24 -19.75 8.66
CA ALA A 219 40.47 -21.19 8.58
C ALA A 219 40.48 -21.65 7.11
N SER A 220 41.61 -21.47 6.42
CA SER A 220 42.06 -22.41 5.38
C SER A 220 43.47 -22.04 4.94
N ASP A 221 44.38 -22.90 5.38
CA ASP A 221 45.82 -22.92 5.22
C ASP A 221 46.29 -23.07 3.76
N SER A 222 47.43 -22.42 3.49
CA SER A 222 48.56 -22.78 2.62
C SER A 222 48.32 -23.42 1.24
N LEU A 223 48.97 -22.85 0.20
CA LEU A 223 49.96 -23.55 -0.64
C LEU A 223 50.60 -22.60 -1.69
N ILE A 224 51.92 -22.49 -1.58
CA ILE A 224 52.96 -22.38 -2.62
C ILE A 224 52.95 -21.17 -3.57
N GLU A 225 53.95 -20.32 -3.35
CA GLU A 225 54.49 -19.28 -4.22
C GLU A 225 55.51 -19.87 -5.22
N PRO A 226 55.52 -19.42 -6.48
CA PRO A 226 56.76 -19.40 -7.27
C PRO A 226 57.13 -18.00 -7.76
N GLN A 227 58.43 -17.73 -7.73
CA GLN A 227 59.12 -16.53 -8.21
C GLN A 227 58.90 -16.23 -9.71
N PRO A 228 59.13 -14.96 -10.14
CA PRO A 228 58.85 -14.51 -11.50
C PRO A 228 60.04 -14.74 -12.45
N PRO A 229 59.81 -14.99 -13.75
CA PRO A 229 60.78 -14.63 -14.77
C PRO A 229 60.52 -13.20 -15.26
N SER A 230 61.60 -12.43 -15.27
CA SER A 230 61.79 -11.22 -16.05
C SER A 230 61.56 -11.50 -17.53
N ASP A 231 60.71 -10.72 -18.20
CA ASP A 231 60.93 -10.40 -19.60
C ASP A 231 60.29 -9.07 -19.99
N GLU A 232 61.11 -8.25 -20.62
CA GLU A 232 60.80 -6.94 -21.18
C GLU A 232 59.93 -7.12 -22.44
N THR A 233 58.65 -6.78 -22.36
CA THR A 233 57.83 -6.53 -23.55
C THR A 233 57.46 -5.06 -23.65
N LYS A 234 58.18 -4.42 -24.57
CA LYS A 234 57.97 -3.11 -25.19
C LYS A 234 56.47 -2.86 -25.46
N THR A 235 55.89 -1.89 -24.76
CA THR A 235 54.51 -1.43 -24.91
C THR A 235 54.32 -0.81 -26.31
N THR A 236 53.76 -1.57 -27.23
CA THR A 236 53.18 -1.04 -28.46
C THR A 236 51.95 -0.22 -28.08
N ILE A 237 52.00 1.08 -28.37
CA ILE A 237 50.85 1.99 -28.30
C ILE A 237 49.83 1.46 -29.30
N VAL A 238 48.80 0.79 -28.79
CA VAL A 238 47.63 0.36 -29.55
C VAL A 238 46.89 1.64 -29.93
N SER A 239 46.88 1.92 -31.24
CA SER A 239 46.09 2.97 -31.87
C SER A 239 44.68 3.01 -31.29
N GLU A 240 44.21 4.22 -30.98
CA GLU A 240 42.84 4.52 -30.59
C GLU A 240 41.89 3.84 -31.57
N SER A 241 41.33 2.70 -31.15
CA SER A 241 40.35 1.95 -31.93
C SER A 241 39.19 2.89 -32.23
N GLU A 242 38.90 3.10 -33.52
CA GLU A 242 37.72 3.79 -34.01
C GLU A 242 36.53 3.39 -33.14
N GLN A 243 36.03 4.31 -32.32
CA GLN A 243 34.82 4.07 -31.56
C GLN A 243 33.70 3.95 -32.57
N ASP A 244 33.26 2.72 -32.85
CA ASP A 244 32.08 2.43 -33.67
C ASP A 244 30.91 3.26 -33.15
N ASP A 245 30.60 4.34 -33.87
CA ASP A 245 29.46 5.18 -33.59
C ASP A 245 28.19 4.42 -33.98
N VAL A 246 27.32 4.23 -33.00
CA VAL A 246 26.06 3.51 -33.18
C VAL A 246 25.15 4.34 -34.06
N SER A 247 24.83 3.84 -35.26
CA SER A 247 23.87 4.48 -36.15
C SER A 247 22.44 4.44 -35.59
N THR A 248 21.57 5.35 -36.04
CA THR A 248 20.15 5.37 -35.64
C THR A 248 19.44 4.05 -35.93
N ALA A 249 19.77 3.38 -37.05
CA ALA A 249 19.22 2.08 -37.41
C ALA A 249 19.67 0.98 -36.44
N ALA A 250 20.95 0.96 -36.06
CA ALA A 250 21.47 0.02 -35.07
C ALA A 250 20.83 0.24 -33.70
N LEU A 251 20.67 1.50 -33.27
CA LEU A 251 19.97 1.82 -32.03
C LEU A 251 18.50 1.38 -32.06
N ARG A 252 17.79 1.63 -33.18
CA ARG A 252 16.41 1.20 -33.35
C ARG A 252 16.27 -0.32 -33.24
N ALA A 253 17.11 -1.07 -33.95
CA ALA A 253 17.12 -2.53 -33.90
C ALA A 253 17.42 -3.04 -32.48
N MET A 254 18.38 -2.44 -31.78
CA MET A 254 18.73 -2.76 -30.41
C MET A 254 17.56 -2.54 -29.45
N VAL A 255 16.86 -1.40 -29.56
CA VAL A 255 15.69 -1.10 -28.71
C VAL A 255 14.53 -2.04 -29.02
N LEU A 256 14.23 -2.28 -30.31
CA LEU A 256 13.16 -3.20 -30.72
C LEU A 256 13.44 -4.63 -30.25
N ALA A 257 14.68 -5.11 -30.30
CA ALA A 257 15.04 -6.44 -29.82
C ALA A 257 14.64 -6.66 -28.34
N GLN A 258 14.66 -5.60 -27.52
CA GLN A 258 14.27 -5.66 -26.11
C GLN A 258 12.77 -5.55 -25.85
N ILE A 259 11.97 -5.16 -26.85
CA ILE A 259 10.51 -5.11 -26.71
C ILE A 259 9.96 -6.53 -26.99
N PRO A 260 9.20 -7.13 -26.07
CA PRO A 260 8.69 -8.49 -26.24
C PRO A 260 7.75 -8.56 -27.45
N THR A 261 7.76 -9.70 -28.14
CA THR A 261 6.85 -10.00 -29.27
C THR A 261 5.39 -10.02 -28.84
N SER A 262 5.11 -10.44 -27.60
CA SER A 262 3.80 -10.39 -26.97
C SER A 262 3.86 -9.64 -25.63
N GLY A 263 2.94 -8.72 -25.41
CA GLY A 263 2.81 -7.97 -24.16
C GLY A 263 3.46 -6.58 -24.19
N GLU A 264 3.80 -6.07 -23.01
CA GLU A 264 4.31 -4.71 -22.84
C GLU A 264 5.57 -4.71 -21.95
N ILE A 265 6.52 -3.81 -22.22
CA ILE A 265 7.69 -3.55 -21.38
C ILE A 265 7.67 -2.12 -20.84
N LYS A 266 7.90 -1.94 -19.54
CA LYS A 266 8.01 -0.61 -18.91
C LYS A 266 9.25 0.10 -19.45
N GLN A 267 9.14 1.39 -19.79
CA GLN A 267 10.23 2.19 -20.37
C GLN A 267 11.52 2.15 -19.54
N VAL A 268 11.43 2.21 -18.22
CA VAL A 268 12.61 2.12 -17.33
C VAL A 268 13.31 0.76 -17.49
N THR A 269 12.54 -0.33 -17.56
CA THR A 269 13.05 -1.67 -17.80
C THR A 269 13.68 -1.78 -19.20
N LEU A 270 13.02 -1.23 -20.22
CA LEU A 270 13.54 -1.16 -21.59
C LEU A 270 14.90 -0.45 -21.64
N CYS A 271 15.02 0.72 -20.99
CA CYS A 271 16.29 1.47 -20.92
C CYS A 271 17.40 0.65 -20.26
N ASN A 272 17.09 -0.11 -19.20
CA ASN A 272 18.06 -0.96 -18.51
C ASN A 272 18.51 -2.15 -19.36
N LEU A 273 17.59 -2.79 -20.09
CA LEU A 273 17.91 -3.90 -20.99
C LEU A 273 18.77 -3.46 -22.17
N VAL A 274 18.48 -2.28 -22.74
CA VAL A 274 19.33 -1.69 -23.79
C VAL A 274 20.74 -1.44 -23.27
N ARG A 275 20.88 -0.87 -22.05
CA ARG A 275 22.20 -0.68 -21.41
C ARG A 275 22.94 -2.00 -21.20
N GLN A 276 22.23 -3.09 -20.88
CA GLN A 276 22.85 -4.41 -20.71
C GLN A 276 23.28 -5.04 -22.04
N SER A 277 22.60 -4.71 -23.13
CA SER A 277 22.86 -5.25 -24.47
C SER A 277 23.95 -4.47 -25.23
N ASP A 278 24.19 -3.21 -24.86
CA ASP A 278 25.29 -2.41 -25.40
C ASP A 278 26.64 -2.92 -24.87
N ALA A 279 27.58 -3.21 -25.77
CA ALA A 279 28.91 -3.75 -25.41
C ALA A 279 29.69 -2.82 -24.47
N GLN A 280 29.49 -1.50 -24.60
CA GLN A 280 30.12 -0.48 -23.76
C GLN A 280 29.28 -0.13 -22.51
N ARG A 281 28.15 -0.81 -22.28
CA ARG A 281 27.20 -0.56 -21.18
C ARG A 281 26.73 0.90 -21.09
N ARG A 282 26.66 1.60 -22.23
CA ARG A 282 26.17 2.99 -22.31
C ARG A 282 24.68 3.03 -22.00
N SER A 283 24.24 4.07 -21.32
CA SER A 283 22.80 4.26 -21.12
C SER A 283 22.12 4.62 -22.44
N LEU A 284 20.84 4.30 -22.59
CA LEU A 284 20.07 4.72 -23.77
C LEU A 284 20.12 6.25 -23.98
N ARG A 285 20.25 7.02 -22.89
CA ARG A 285 20.42 8.48 -22.95
C ARG A 285 21.74 8.86 -23.61
N ASP A 286 22.83 8.18 -23.26
CA ASP A 286 24.16 8.45 -23.82
C ASP A 286 24.20 8.10 -25.31
N LEU A 287 23.54 7.00 -25.70
CA LEU A 287 23.39 6.60 -27.10
C LEU A 287 22.68 7.68 -27.93
N PHE A 288 21.56 8.23 -27.44
CA PHE A 288 20.88 9.34 -28.11
C PHE A 288 21.71 10.63 -28.15
N THR A 289 22.48 10.93 -27.10
CA THR A 289 23.38 12.10 -27.10
C THR A 289 24.50 11.95 -28.12
N LYS A 290 25.06 10.74 -28.30
CA LYS A 290 26.03 10.45 -29.37
C LYS A 290 25.42 10.63 -30.77
N LEU A 291 24.13 10.33 -30.94
CA LEU A 291 23.38 10.60 -32.18
C LEU A 291 22.99 12.08 -32.38
N GLY A 292 23.50 13.01 -31.56
CA GLY A 292 23.25 14.44 -31.70
C GLY A 292 21.94 14.93 -31.06
N HIS A 293 21.22 14.10 -30.32
CA HIS A 293 20.01 14.56 -29.63
C HIS A 293 20.34 15.33 -28.33
N PRO A 294 19.70 16.49 -28.08
CA PRO A 294 19.91 17.27 -26.87
C PRO A 294 19.57 16.47 -25.59
N LYS A 295 20.38 16.65 -24.54
CA LYS A 295 20.10 16.07 -23.20
C LYS A 295 18.75 16.53 -22.62
N SER A 296 18.26 17.70 -23.04
CA SER A 296 16.97 18.27 -22.65
C SER A 296 15.76 17.54 -23.23
N THR A 297 15.89 16.84 -24.37
CA THR A 297 14.78 16.08 -24.96
C THR A 297 14.35 14.97 -24.01
N THR A 298 13.06 14.76 -23.77
CA THR A 298 12.66 13.68 -22.85
C THR A 298 12.88 12.31 -23.48
N MET A 299 13.19 11.29 -22.67
CA MET A 299 13.32 9.91 -23.15
C MET A 299 12.04 9.41 -23.84
N ARG A 300 10.89 9.95 -23.44
CA ARG A 300 9.59 9.64 -24.06
C ARG A 300 9.57 10.07 -25.53
N ASN A 301 9.96 11.32 -25.82
CA ASN A 301 9.96 11.84 -27.20
C ASN A 301 11.02 11.16 -28.07
N LEU A 302 12.19 10.86 -27.49
CA LEU A 302 13.27 10.17 -28.20
C LEU A 302 12.85 8.77 -28.65
N LEU A 303 12.23 7.99 -27.76
CA LEU A 303 11.73 6.66 -28.10
C LEU A 303 10.52 6.69 -29.04
N GLU A 304 9.63 7.69 -28.91
CA GLU A 304 8.48 7.86 -29.82
C GLU A 304 8.96 8.05 -31.26
N HIS A 305 9.95 8.93 -31.46
CA HIS A 305 10.52 9.17 -32.78
C HIS A 305 11.35 7.98 -33.28
N LEU A 306 12.15 7.34 -32.41
CA LEU A 306 12.98 6.20 -32.79
C LEU A 306 12.13 5.00 -33.24
N LEU A 307 11.01 4.75 -32.57
CA LEU A 307 10.18 3.55 -32.74
C LEU A 307 8.88 3.80 -33.54
N GLU A 308 8.81 4.95 -34.21
CA GLU A 308 7.68 5.29 -35.07
C GLU A 308 7.38 4.15 -36.05
N ALA A 309 6.10 3.83 -36.24
CA ALA A 309 5.56 2.71 -37.04
C ALA A 309 5.84 1.27 -36.55
N GLU A 310 6.83 1.03 -35.67
CA GLU A 310 7.23 -0.33 -35.27
C GLU A 310 6.79 -0.73 -33.85
N ALA A 311 6.69 0.26 -32.95
CA ALA A 311 6.18 0.05 -31.60
C ALA A 311 5.08 1.05 -31.26
N THR A 312 4.17 0.62 -30.39
CA THR A 312 3.19 1.50 -29.76
C THR A 312 3.52 1.66 -28.30
N PHE A 313 3.06 2.74 -27.68
CA PHE A 313 3.19 2.94 -26.25
C PHE A 313 1.85 3.19 -25.56
N ARG A 314 1.85 2.97 -24.24
CA ARG A 314 0.75 3.24 -23.33
C ARG A 314 1.29 3.95 -22.09
N ASP A 315 0.68 5.06 -21.71
CA ASP A 315 0.98 5.74 -20.45
C ASP A 315 0.02 5.26 -19.33
N GLU A 316 0.58 4.94 -18.17
CA GLU A 316 -0.12 4.57 -16.94
C GLU A 316 0.45 5.36 -15.75
N GLY A 317 -0.21 6.49 -15.46
CA GLY A 317 0.28 7.48 -14.52
C GLY A 317 1.60 8.09 -15.01
N ASN A 318 2.65 7.97 -14.21
CA ASN A 318 4.00 8.42 -14.55
C ASN A 318 4.85 7.34 -15.25
N ALA A 319 4.30 6.14 -15.48
CA ALA A 319 4.99 5.06 -16.16
C ALA A 319 4.54 4.97 -17.62
N ARG A 320 5.50 4.70 -18.52
CA ARG A 320 5.22 4.38 -19.92
C ARG A 320 5.58 2.94 -20.21
N TYR A 321 4.75 2.28 -21.00
CA TYR A 321 4.91 0.91 -21.47
C TYR A 321 5.02 0.89 -22.99
N TRP A 322 5.86 0.01 -23.54
CA TRP A 322 6.12 -0.16 -24.97
C TRP A 322 5.74 -1.58 -25.41
N SER A 323 5.15 -1.72 -26.59
CA SER A 323 4.80 -3.01 -27.19
C SER A 323 5.15 -3.01 -28.68
N LYS A 324 5.70 -4.11 -29.20
CA LYS A 324 5.85 -4.29 -30.65
C LYS A 324 4.46 -4.29 -31.27
N LYS A 325 4.27 -3.50 -32.33
CA LYS A 325 3.11 -3.53 -33.25
C LYS A 325 1.85 -4.11 -32.59
N ALA A 326 1.08 -3.27 -31.89
CA ALA A 326 -0.14 -3.70 -31.25
C ALA A 326 -1.03 -4.48 -32.23
N MET A 327 -1.76 -5.48 -31.72
CA MET A 327 -3.00 -5.91 -32.36
C MET A 327 -3.73 -4.66 -32.85
N PRO A 328 -4.22 -4.63 -34.10
CA PRO A 328 -4.93 -3.47 -34.61
C PRO A 328 -5.90 -3.03 -33.53
N ARG A 329 -5.68 -1.84 -32.96
CA ARG A 329 -6.59 -1.31 -31.95
C ARG A 329 -7.95 -1.36 -32.62
N SER A 330 -8.90 -2.07 -32.03
CA SER A 330 -10.28 -2.05 -32.52
C SER A 330 -10.61 -0.59 -32.82
N PRO A 331 -11.16 -0.28 -34.01
CA PRO A 331 -11.47 1.09 -34.39
C PRO A 331 -12.09 1.84 -33.22
N ILE A 332 -11.78 3.14 -33.06
CA ILE A 332 -12.22 3.93 -31.90
C ILE A 332 -13.73 3.74 -31.63
N GLU A 333 -14.53 3.59 -32.69
CA GLU A 333 -15.96 3.34 -32.56
C GLU A 333 -16.30 1.92 -32.10
N ALA A 334 -15.56 0.90 -32.54
CA ALA A 334 -15.72 -0.48 -32.06
C ALA A 334 -15.45 -0.60 -30.56
N ARG A 335 -14.39 0.03 -30.03
CA ARG A 335 -14.12 0.02 -28.57
C ARG A 335 -15.24 0.69 -27.77
N LYS A 336 -15.76 1.82 -28.25
CA LYS A 336 -16.84 2.55 -27.58
C LYS A 336 -18.09 1.70 -27.57
N GLN A 337 -18.41 1.07 -28.70
CA GLN A 337 -19.55 0.18 -28.82
C GLN A 337 -19.46 -1.00 -27.87
N THR A 338 -18.30 -1.68 -27.76
CA THR A 338 -18.12 -2.77 -26.80
C THR A 338 -18.38 -2.32 -25.35
N VAL A 339 -17.93 -1.12 -24.98
CA VAL A 339 -18.23 -0.56 -23.65
C VAL A 339 -19.71 -0.18 -23.53
N LYS A 340 -20.35 0.37 -24.57
CA LYS A 340 -21.78 0.63 -24.54
C LYS A 340 -22.57 -0.65 -24.29
N ASP A 341 -22.29 -1.71 -25.04
CA ASP A 341 -22.97 -3.00 -24.92
C ASP A 341 -22.78 -3.60 -23.53
N LEU A 342 -21.57 -3.49 -22.97
CA LEU A 342 -21.25 -4.01 -21.66
C LEU A 342 -21.99 -3.30 -20.51
N PHE A 343 -22.26 -1.99 -20.63
CA PHE A 343 -22.79 -1.19 -19.53
C PHE A 343 -24.25 -0.77 -19.70
N ARG A 344 -24.76 -0.67 -20.94
CA ARG A 344 -26.07 -0.09 -21.24
C ARG A 344 -27.22 -0.81 -20.53
N SER A 345 -27.19 -2.14 -20.45
CA SER A 345 -28.19 -2.95 -19.74
C SER A 345 -28.18 -2.78 -18.21
N HIS A 346 -27.15 -2.15 -17.65
CA HIS A 346 -26.98 -1.95 -16.21
C HIS A 346 -27.20 -0.50 -15.75
N LEU A 347 -27.38 0.41 -16.69
CA LEU A 347 -27.69 1.81 -16.45
C LEU A 347 -29.21 2.01 -16.46
N SER A 348 -29.72 2.82 -15.52
CA SER A 348 -31.12 3.25 -15.52
C SER A 348 -31.25 4.56 -16.29
N SER A 349 -32.39 4.78 -16.93
CA SER A 349 -32.79 6.09 -17.47
C SER A 349 -33.45 6.98 -16.42
N ALA A 350 -34.07 6.39 -15.39
CA ALA A 350 -34.74 7.12 -14.31
C ALA A 350 -33.76 7.54 -13.21
N ASP A 351 -32.92 6.60 -12.76
CA ASP A 351 -32.14 6.74 -11.53
C ASP A 351 -30.63 6.79 -11.77
N PHE A 352 -29.95 7.63 -10.98
CA PHE A 352 -28.49 7.61 -10.90
C PHE A 352 -27.99 6.33 -10.22
N VAL A 353 -27.21 5.55 -10.95
CA VAL A 353 -26.59 4.32 -10.45
C VAL A 353 -25.19 4.65 -9.89
N PRO A 354 -24.92 4.39 -8.59
CA PRO A 354 -23.58 4.60 -8.04
C PRO A 354 -22.53 3.78 -8.77
N MET A 355 -21.37 4.36 -9.05
CA MET A 355 -20.30 3.68 -9.81
C MET A 355 -19.88 2.34 -9.18
N SER A 356 -19.89 2.25 -7.85
CA SER A 356 -19.60 1.00 -7.13
C SER A 356 -20.63 -0.10 -7.42
N THR A 357 -21.90 0.28 -7.57
CA THR A 357 -22.99 -0.66 -7.87
C THR A 357 -22.90 -1.12 -9.32
N LEU A 358 -22.61 -0.18 -10.23
CA LEU A 358 -22.40 -0.49 -11.65
C LEU A 358 -21.25 -1.49 -11.87
N VAL A 359 -20.11 -1.29 -11.18
CA VAL A 359 -18.98 -2.24 -11.19
C VAL A 359 -19.42 -3.64 -10.74
N GLY A 360 -20.23 -3.72 -9.68
CA GLY A 360 -20.78 -4.99 -9.20
C GLY A 360 -21.67 -5.67 -10.24
N ARG A 361 -22.64 -4.94 -10.79
CA ARG A 361 -23.58 -5.46 -11.80
C ARG A 361 -22.87 -6.02 -13.02
N VAL A 362 -21.93 -5.26 -13.60
CA VAL A 362 -21.15 -5.69 -14.77
C VAL A 362 -20.29 -6.92 -14.45
N LYS A 363 -19.62 -6.94 -13.29
CA LYS A 363 -18.79 -8.08 -12.89
C LYS A 363 -19.60 -9.37 -12.76
N TYR A 364 -20.80 -9.30 -12.17
CA TYR A 364 -21.62 -10.50 -11.94
C TYR A 364 -22.44 -10.93 -13.16
N ALA A 365 -22.63 -10.04 -14.15
CA ALA A 365 -23.21 -10.40 -15.44
C ALA A 365 -22.21 -11.11 -16.37
N ASP A 366 -20.89 -10.89 -16.18
CA ASP A 366 -19.85 -11.61 -16.91
C ASP A 366 -19.75 -13.07 -16.44
N ALA A 367 -19.87 -14.03 -17.35
CA ALA A 367 -19.83 -15.46 -17.03
C ALA A 367 -18.52 -15.89 -16.33
N GLU A 368 -17.40 -15.25 -16.68
CA GLU A 368 -16.08 -15.48 -16.08
C GLU A 368 -15.84 -14.63 -14.81
N LYS A 369 -16.82 -13.82 -14.38
CA LYS A 369 -16.74 -12.92 -13.23
C LYS A 369 -15.53 -11.97 -13.27
N ARG A 370 -15.09 -11.60 -14.48
CA ARG A 370 -13.93 -10.73 -14.68
C ARG A 370 -14.20 -9.35 -14.10
N SER A 371 -13.13 -8.71 -13.63
CA SER A 371 -13.26 -7.35 -13.12
C SER A 371 -13.65 -6.39 -14.26
N THR A 372 -14.42 -5.35 -13.94
CA THR A 372 -14.78 -4.29 -14.90
C THR A 372 -13.54 -3.67 -15.56
N LYS A 373 -12.41 -3.58 -14.83
CA LYS A 373 -11.13 -3.09 -15.36
C LYS A 373 -10.56 -4.01 -16.44
N THR A 374 -10.71 -5.33 -16.27
CA THR A 374 -10.28 -6.33 -17.25
C THR A 374 -11.13 -6.23 -18.49
N LEU A 375 -12.46 -6.18 -18.34
CA LEU A 375 -13.41 -6.09 -19.45
C LEU A 375 -13.21 -4.83 -20.29
N THR A 376 -13.05 -3.65 -19.66
CA THR A 376 -12.76 -2.42 -20.42
C THR A 376 -11.38 -2.43 -21.07
N THR A 377 -10.39 -3.12 -20.49
CA THR A 377 -9.09 -3.31 -21.14
C THR A 377 -9.19 -4.20 -22.37
N LEU A 378 -9.98 -5.28 -22.31
CA LEU A 378 -10.26 -6.14 -23.46
C LEU A 378 -10.99 -5.38 -24.56
N ALA A 379 -11.85 -4.43 -24.20
CA ALA A 379 -12.47 -3.49 -25.13
C ALA A 379 -11.46 -2.48 -25.73
N GLY A 380 -10.19 -2.45 -25.30
CA GLY A 380 -9.15 -1.57 -25.83
C GLY A 380 -8.96 -0.26 -25.07
N TYR A 381 -9.59 -0.07 -23.90
CA TYR A 381 -9.33 1.09 -23.05
C TYR A 381 -8.06 0.93 -22.21
N PRO A 382 -7.31 2.01 -21.92
CA PRO A 382 -6.13 1.93 -21.07
C PRO A 382 -6.49 1.54 -19.63
N LYS A 383 -5.73 0.60 -19.02
CA LYS A 383 -5.86 0.23 -17.59
C LYS A 383 -5.71 1.41 -16.62
N SER A 384 -5.11 2.51 -17.07
CA SER A 384 -4.90 3.73 -16.32
C SER A 384 -6.13 4.64 -16.27
N TRP A 385 -7.09 4.44 -17.15
CA TRP A 385 -8.33 5.22 -17.14
C TRP A 385 -9.25 4.71 -16.04
N GLY A 386 -9.71 5.65 -15.20
CA GLY A 386 -10.79 5.38 -14.27
C GLY A 386 -12.09 5.09 -15.03
N LEU A 387 -12.98 4.30 -14.42
CA LEU A 387 -14.21 3.87 -15.06
C LEU A 387 -15.07 5.03 -15.57
N LEU A 388 -15.22 6.11 -14.77
CA LEU A 388 -15.97 7.29 -15.19
C LEU A 388 -15.44 7.90 -16.50
N LYS A 389 -14.12 7.97 -16.67
CA LYS A 389 -13.50 8.50 -17.89
C LYS A 389 -13.78 7.59 -19.09
N ILE A 390 -13.77 6.28 -18.89
CA ILE A 390 -14.12 5.29 -19.92
C ILE A 390 -15.58 5.45 -20.34
N LEU A 391 -16.49 5.57 -19.38
CA LEU A 391 -17.92 5.77 -19.65
C LEU A 391 -18.18 7.09 -20.39
N LEU A 392 -17.53 8.18 -19.99
CA LEU A 392 -17.66 9.47 -20.69
C LEU A 392 -17.12 9.41 -22.13
N ASP A 393 -16.02 8.70 -22.39
CA ASP A 393 -15.51 8.51 -23.77
C ASP A 393 -16.42 7.61 -24.61
N ALA A 394 -16.97 6.56 -24.00
CA ALA A 394 -17.83 5.60 -24.70
C ALA A 394 -19.22 6.18 -24.99
N PHE A 395 -19.89 6.74 -23.99
CA PHE A 395 -21.27 7.22 -24.08
C PHE A 395 -21.36 8.71 -24.48
N GLY A 396 -20.32 9.51 -24.26
CA GLY A 396 -20.36 10.94 -24.53
C GLY A 396 -21.52 11.62 -23.82
N ASN A 397 -22.42 12.21 -24.62
CA ASN A 397 -23.58 12.94 -24.13
C ASN A 397 -24.78 12.06 -23.77
N GLU A 398 -24.73 10.75 -24.01
CA GLU A 398 -25.81 9.79 -23.70
C GLU A 398 -25.96 9.51 -22.20
N ILE A 399 -25.00 9.91 -21.36
CA ILE A 399 -25.06 9.73 -19.92
C ILE A 399 -25.02 11.06 -19.18
N GLU A 400 -25.56 11.04 -17.96
CA GLU A 400 -25.39 12.08 -16.95
C GLU A 400 -24.55 11.55 -15.80
N VAL A 401 -23.79 12.46 -15.18
CA VAL A 401 -22.91 12.14 -14.07
C VAL A 401 -23.22 13.07 -12.91
N GLU A 402 -23.54 12.51 -11.77
CA GLU A 402 -23.67 13.22 -10.49
C GLU A 402 -22.50 12.83 -9.59
N LYS A 403 -21.98 13.76 -8.78
CA LYS A 403 -20.97 13.45 -7.76
C LYS A 403 -21.51 13.83 -6.40
N ASP A 404 -21.37 12.94 -5.43
CA ASP A 404 -21.67 13.25 -4.03
C ASP A 404 -20.62 14.18 -3.40
N GLU A 405 -20.88 14.63 -2.18
CA GLU A 405 -19.97 15.47 -1.39
C GLU A 405 -18.58 14.83 -1.17
N ALA A 406 -18.51 13.49 -1.20
CA ALA A 406 -17.26 12.73 -1.09
C ALA A 406 -16.56 12.52 -2.45
N GLY A 407 -17.08 13.11 -3.53
CA GLY A 407 -16.57 13.01 -4.89
C GLY A 407 -16.82 11.67 -5.58
N LYS A 408 -17.69 10.81 -5.04
CA LYS A 408 -18.07 9.54 -5.67
C LYS A 408 -19.13 9.80 -6.74
N GLY A 409 -18.84 9.33 -7.95
CA GLY A 409 -19.73 9.48 -9.09
C GLY A 409 -20.87 8.47 -9.11
N SER A 410 -22.03 8.91 -9.55
CA SER A 410 -23.17 8.09 -9.99
C SER A 410 -23.50 8.45 -11.44
N VAL A 411 -24.04 7.50 -12.20
CA VAL A 411 -24.32 7.67 -13.64
C VAL A 411 -25.70 7.16 -14.02
N ARG A 412 -26.36 7.83 -14.97
CA ARG A 412 -27.60 7.37 -15.61
C ARG A 412 -27.58 7.63 -17.11
N LEU A 413 -28.44 6.95 -17.87
CA LEU A 413 -28.67 7.25 -19.28
C LEU A 413 -29.61 8.45 -19.41
N LYS A 414 -29.34 9.33 -20.37
CA LYS A 414 -30.31 10.37 -20.75
C LYS A 414 -31.48 9.73 -21.49
N THR A 415 -32.70 10.06 -21.09
CA THR A 415 -33.89 9.78 -21.89
C THR A 415 -33.79 10.59 -23.19
N SER A 416 -33.82 9.93 -24.36
CA SER A 416 -33.64 10.58 -25.67
C SER A 416 -34.79 11.50 -26.09
N THR A 417 -35.73 11.77 -25.19
CA THR A 417 -36.92 12.57 -25.42
C THR A 417 -37.28 13.20 -24.08
N GLU A 418 -36.82 14.43 -23.85
CA GLU A 418 -37.55 15.37 -22.98
C GLU A 418 -37.00 16.79 -23.12
N THR A 419 -37.86 17.63 -23.71
CA THR A 419 -38.03 19.04 -23.40
C THR A 419 -37.94 19.27 -21.88
N PRO A 420 -37.38 20.40 -21.42
CA PRO A 420 -36.96 20.59 -20.04
C PRO A 420 -38.15 20.51 -19.09
N THR A 421 -38.31 19.34 -18.46
CA THR A 421 -39.22 19.15 -17.33
C THR A 421 -38.46 19.56 -16.08
N MET A 422 -39.02 20.51 -15.35
CA MET A 422 -38.53 20.90 -14.02
C MET A 422 -38.58 19.66 -13.11
N ASN A 423 -37.42 19.03 -12.88
CA ASN A 423 -37.28 18.02 -11.85
C ASN A 423 -37.53 18.68 -10.49
N THR A 424 -38.71 18.43 -9.92
CA THR A 424 -38.98 18.72 -8.53
C THR A 424 -38.12 17.77 -7.70
N ALA A 425 -37.17 18.32 -6.94
CA ALA A 425 -36.28 17.54 -6.11
C ALA A 425 -37.09 16.77 -5.06
N ILE A 426 -37.30 15.47 -5.29
CA ILE A 426 -37.86 14.56 -4.29
C ILE A 426 -36.93 14.60 -3.09
N SER A 427 -37.50 14.94 -1.94
CA SER A 427 -36.76 15.10 -0.69
C SER A 427 -36.10 13.78 -0.28
N LEU A 428 -34.98 13.86 0.43
CA LEU A 428 -34.27 12.68 0.95
C LEU A 428 -35.18 11.80 1.84
N ALA A 429 -36.15 12.41 2.53
CA ALA A 429 -37.11 11.72 3.38
C ALA A 429 -38.06 10.84 2.56
N GLU A 430 -38.56 11.33 1.42
CA GLU A 430 -39.43 10.57 0.52
C GLU A 430 -38.69 9.37 -0.08
N LYS A 431 -37.41 9.52 -0.42
CA LYS A 431 -36.57 8.40 -0.89
C LYS A 431 -36.44 7.28 0.15
N HIS A 432 -36.20 7.64 1.41
CA HIS A 432 -36.11 6.65 2.50
C HIS A 432 -37.46 6.01 2.82
N SER A 433 -38.56 6.76 2.67
CA SER A 433 -39.92 6.22 2.85
C SER A 433 -40.23 5.15 1.80
N ALA A 434 -39.94 5.44 0.52
CA ALA A 434 -40.10 4.49 -0.58
C ALA A 434 -39.24 3.23 -0.39
N ALA A 435 -37.98 3.39 0.02
CA ALA A 435 -37.09 2.27 0.36
C ALA A 435 -37.67 1.41 1.51
N GLY A 436 -38.25 2.05 2.53
CA GLY A 436 -38.89 1.39 3.66
C GLY A 436 -40.06 0.50 3.25
N VAL A 437 -40.94 0.94 2.36
CA VAL A 437 -42.09 0.16 1.89
C VAL A 437 -41.65 -1.12 1.16
N VAL A 438 -40.67 -1.01 0.25
CA VAL A 438 -40.17 -2.17 -0.51
C VAL A 438 -39.41 -3.13 0.42
N PHE A 439 -38.61 -2.60 1.35
CA PHE A 439 -37.87 -3.40 2.32
C PHE A 439 -38.80 -4.11 3.31
N LYS A 440 -39.87 -3.46 3.77
CA LYS A 440 -40.91 -4.07 4.60
C LYS A 440 -41.51 -5.28 3.90
N LYS A 441 -41.98 -5.11 2.66
CA LYS A 441 -42.59 -6.18 1.86
C LYS A 441 -41.65 -7.39 1.67
N ALA A 442 -40.35 -7.16 1.56
CA ALA A 442 -39.36 -8.23 1.41
C ALA A 442 -39.14 -9.03 2.71
N LEU A 443 -39.30 -8.40 3.88
CA LEU A 443 -39.04 -9.02 5.18
C LEU A 443 -40.30 -9.51 5.89
N GLU A 444 -41.47 -9.02 5.49
CA GLU A 444 -42.76 -9.31 6.11
C GLU A 444 -43.04 -10.82 6.27
N PRO A 445 -42.79 -11.68 5.26
CA PRO A 445 -43.00 -13.13 5.40
C PRO A 445 -42.11 -13.78 6.47
N MET A 446 -40.94 -13.20 6.75
CA MET A 446 -39.96 -13.75 7.69
C MET A 446 -40.17 -13.23 9.12
N LEU A 447 -40.64 -11.99 9.26
CA LEU A 447 -40.72 -11.32 10.56
C LEU A 447 -42.10 -11.39 11.22
N LEU A 448 -43.19 -11.35 10.44
CA LEU A 448 -44.54 -11.34 11.01
C LEU A 448 -45.09 -12.74 11.31
N TYR A 449 -44.56 -13.77 10.64
CA TYR A 449 -45.00 -15.17 10.81
C TYR A 449 -44.03 -16.02 11.63
N ALA A 450 -43.01 -15.40 12.24
CA ALA A 450 -42.11 -16.11 13.13
C ALA A 450 -42.72 -16.19 14.53
N ASP A 451 -42.99 -17.41 15.00
CA ASP A 451 -43.49 -17.67 16.35
C ASP A 451 -42.45 -17.36 17.44
N GLU A 452 -41.16 -17.36 17.07
CA GLU A 452 -40.04 -17.11 17.96
C GLU A 452 -39.22 -15.87 17.56
N PRO A 453 -38.58 -15.16 18.52
CA PRO A 453 -37.66 -14.07 18.22
C PRO A 453 -36.51 -14.53 17.31
N LEU A 454 -36.32 -13.85 16.18
CA LEU A 454 -35.23 -14.14 15.24
C LEU A 454 -34.03 -13.24 15.51
N SER A 455 -32.83 -13.80 15.58
CA SER A 455 -31.61 -12.98 15.57
C SER A 455 -31.44 -12.28 14.21
N LEU A 456 -30.86 -11.08 14.19
CA LEU A 456 -30.56 -10.38 12.92
C LEU A 456 -29.67 -11.21 11.98
N HIS A 457 -28.86 -12.12 12.53
CA HIS A 457 -28.06 -13.05 11.74
C HIS A 457 -28.95 -14.10 11.05
N GLN A 458 -29.91 -14.69 11.75
CA GLN A 458 -30.88 -15.62 11.16
C GLN A 458 -31.70 -14.95 10.05
N VAL A 459 -32.21 -13.74 10.30
CA VAL A 459 -32.93 -12.96 9.27
C VAL A 459 -32.05 -12.72 8.04
N SER A 460 -30.77 -12.39 8.24
CA SER A 460 -29.84 -12.22 7.12
C SER A 460 -29.58 -13.51 6.34
N ASN A 461 -29.57 -14.67 7.01
CA ASN A 461 -29.36 -15.96 6.35
C ASN A 461 -30.59 -16.37 5.54
N LEU A 462 -31.81 -16.15 6.07
CA LEU A 462 -33.06 -16.40 5.35
C LEU A 462 -33.14 -15.58 4.06
N ILE A 463 -32.84 -14.28 4.12
CA ILE A 463 -32.79 -13.42 2.92
C ILE A 463 -31.74 -13.91 1.93
N GLN A 464 -30.57 -14.32 2.42
CA GLN A 464 -29.50 -14.79 1.56
C GLN A 464 -29.86 -16.11 0.85
N GLN A 465 -30.73 -16.93 1.45
CA GLN A 465 -31.26 -18.15 0.85
C GLN A 465 -32.38 -17.86 -0.16
N ASP A 466 -33.31 -16.96 0.18
CA ASP A 466 -34.50 -16.70 -0.63
C ASP A 466 -34.26 -15.69 -1.78
N HIS A 467 -33.32 -14.76 -1.61
CA HIS A 467 -33.07 -13.73 -2.60
C HIS A 467 -32.21 -14.29 -3.76
N PRO A 468 -32.62 -14.13 -5.04
CA PRO A 468 -31.93 -14.75 -6.18
C PRO A 468 -30.46 -14.33 -6.36
N ALA A 469 -30.09 -13.15 -5.85
CA ALA A 469 -28.72 -12.65 -5.85
C ALA A 469 -27.90 -12.99 -4.58
N GLY A 470 -28.46 -13.75 -3.64
CA GLY A 470 -27.79 -14.15 -2.40
C GLY A 470 -27.36 -12.95 -1.54
N LEU A 471 -28.22 -11.94 -1.42
CA LEU A 471 -27.88 -10.70 -0.70
C LEU A 471 -28.03 -10.90 0.81
N SER A 472 -27.11 -10.32 1.59
CA SER A 472 -27.31 -10.18 3.03
C SER A 472 -28.35 -9.10 3.34
N LEU A 473 -28.95 -9.15 4.53
CA LEU A 473 -29.96 -8.17 5.01
C LEU A 473 -29.51 -6.72 4.80
N LYS A 474 -28.27 -6.41 5.22
CA LYS A 474 -27.70 -5.05 5.08
C LYS A 474 -27.50 -4.68 3.61
N ARG A 475 -27.11 -5.63 2.77
CA ARG A 475 -26.86 -5.38 1.35
C ARG A 475 -28.17 -5.11 0.61
N LEU A 476 -29.21 -5.87 0.91
CA LEU A 476 -30.57 -5.65 0.39
C LEU A 476 -31.04 -4.23 0.71
N GLY A 477 -30.95 -3.80 1.98
CA GLY A 477 -31.37 -2.45 2.36
C GLY A 477 -30.63 -1.34 1.61
N ILE A 478 -29.32 -1.48 1.41
CA ILE A 478 -28.52 -0.52 0.62
C ILE A 478 -28.96 -0.48 -0.85
N GLU A 479 -29.29 -1.64 -1.43
CA GLU A 479 -29.75 -1.71 -2.84
C GLU A 479 -31.15 -1.13 -3.03
N LEU A 480 -31.99 -1.16 -2.00
CA LEU A 480 -33.31 -0.53 -1.98
C LEU A 480 -33.27 0.97 -1.65
N GLY A 481 -32.10 1.54 -1.36
CA GLY A 481 -31.92 2.99 -1.19
C GLY A 481 -31.65 3.47 0.23
N PHE A 482 -31.47 2.57 1.21
CA PHE A 482 -31.06 2.99 2.55
C PHE A 482 -29.59 3.47 2.60
N PRO A 483 -29.24 4.40 3.50
CA PRO A 483 -27.85 4.83 3.69
C PRO A 483 -26.93 3.69 4.11
N LYS A 484 -25.72 3.64 3.53
CA LYS A 484 -24.69 2.63 3.88
C LYS A 484 -24.25 2.66 5.34
N SER A 485 -24.40 3.81 5.99
CA SER A 485 -24.09 4.03 7.40
C SER A 485 -25.12 3.39 8.34
N TRP A 486 -26.31 3.04 7.86
CA TRP A 486 -27.34 2.43 8.68
C TRP A 486 -26.99 0.97 9.01
N THR A 487 -27.35 0.57 10.23
CA THR A 487 -27.33 -0.83 10.66
C THR A 487 -28.59 -1.53 10.15
N ALA A 488 -28.54 -2.86 10.08
CA ALA A 488 -29.72 -3.66 9.73
C ALA A 488 -30.90 -3.39 10.68
N ARG A 489 -30.62 -3.27 11.98
CA ARG A 489 -31.60 -2.84 13.00
C ARG A 489 -32.31 -1.55 12.60
N LYS A 490 -31.55 -0.49 12.31
CA LYS A 490 -32.12 0.83 11.95
C LYS A 490 -32.96 0.78 10.67
N MET A 491 -32.56 -0.02 9.68
CA MET A 491 -33.34 -0.22 8.46
C MET A 491 -34.68 -0.91 8.75
N ILE A 492 -34.69 -1.92 9.62
CA ILE A 492 -35.91 -2.62 10.03
C ILE A 492 -36.79 -1.71 10.90
N GLU A 493 -36.23 -1.00 11.90
CA GLU A 493 -36.97 -0.01 12.72
C GLU A 493 -37.66 1.02 11.83
N HIS A 494 -36.97 1.54 10.81
CA HIS A 494 -37.57 2.50 9.87
C HIS A 494 -38.67 1.89 8.99
N ALA A 495 -38.53 0.63 8.57
CA ALA A 495 -39.49 -0.02 7.67
C ALA A 495 -40.73 -0.56 8.39
N PHE A 496 -40.59 -1.01 9.64
CA PHE A 496 -41.65 -1.67 10.42
C PHE A 496 -42.24 -0.78 11.52
N GLY A 497 -41.52 0.26 11.95
CA GLY A 497 -41.94 1.11 13.07
C GLY A 497 -42.21 0.28 14.32
N ASP A 498 -43.35 0.52 14.95
CA ASP A 498 -43.79 -0.16 16.18
C ASP A 498 -44.32 -1.58 15.95
N SER A 499 -44.34 -2.07 14.70
CA SER A 499 -44.81 -3.43 14.38
C SER A 499 -43.83 -4.52 14.83
N VAL A 500 -42.61 -4.15 15.21
CA VAL A 500 -41.56 -5.06 15.67
C VAL A 500 -40.91 -4.53 16.93
N THR A 501 -40.48 -5.45 17.80
CA THR A 501 -39.68 -5.13 18.99
C THR A 501 -38.28 -5.72 18.86
N PHE A 502 -37.29 -5.04 19.43
CA PHE A 502 -35.91 -5.49 19.46
C PHE A 502 -35.47 -5.79 20.88
N THR A 503 -34.85 -6.95 21.09
CA THR A 503 -34.22 -7.32 22.36
C THR A 503 -32.72 -7.60 22.15
N GLY A 504 -31.92 -7.39 23.19
CA GLY A 504 -30.47 -7.60 23.16
C GLY A 504 -29.65 -6.48 22.50
N SER A 505 -28.36 -6.74 22.26
CA SER A 505 -27.42 -5.76 21.69
C SER A 505 -26.31 -6.39 20.85
N GLY A 506 -25.79 -5.63 19.90
CA GLY A 506 -24.68 -6.05 19.02
C GLY A 506 -25.03 -7.31 18.20
N PRO A 507 -24.18 -8.34 18.18
CA PRO A 507 -24.44 -9.59 17.44
C PRO A 507 -25.60 -10.41 18.03
N ALA A 508 -25.97 -10.17 19.29
CA ALA A 508 -27.10 -10.81 19.97
C ALA A 508 -28.33 -9.89 19.97
N THR A 509 -28.64 -9.31 18.80
CA THR A 509 -29.87 -8.51 18.62
C THR A 509 -30.94 -9.40 17.98
N TYR A 510 -32.10 -9.49 18.63
CA TYR A 510 -33.26 -10.26 18.19
C TYR A 510 -34.40 -9.32 17.79
N VAL A 511 -35.23 -9.77 16.86
CA VAL A 511 -36.42 -9.05 16.38
C VAL A 511 -37.63 -9.98 16.48
N GLN A 512 -38.75 -9.44 16.97
CA GLN A 512 -40.02 -10.16 17.11
C GLN A 512 -41.18 -9.25 16.70
N SER A 513 -42.24 -9.80 16.11
CA SER A 513 -43.49 -9.08 15.84
C SER A 513 -44.13 -8.60 17.15
N ALA A 514 -44.59 -7.34 17.18
CA ALA A 514 -45.20 -6.75 18.38
C ALA A 514 -46.63 -7.27 18.68
N GLY A 515 -47.26 -7.98 17.74
CA GLY A 515 -48.68 -8.36 17.81
C GLY A 515 -49.00 -9.79 18.26
N GLY A 516 -48.01 -10.58 18.69
CA GLY A 516 -48.19 -12.01 19.00
C GLY A 516 -48.59 -12.34 20.45
N SER A 517 -48.66 -11.37 21.35
CA SER A 517 -49.15 -11.58 22.71
C SER A 517 -50.65 -11.31 22.77
N GLU A 518 -51.43 -12.08 22.02
CA GLU A 518 -52.86 -12.21 22.31
C GLU A 518 -53.01 -12.82 23.70
N GLU A 519 -53.93 -12.22 24.47
CA GLU A 519 -54.33 -12.57 25.81
C GLU A 519 -54.34 -14.09 26.03
N GLN A 520 -53.43 -14.59 26.87
CA GLN A 520 -53.75 -15.79 27.64
C GLN A 520 -54.98 -15.43 28.46
N GLY A 521 -56.15 -15.87 27.99
CA GLY A 521 -57.44 -15.63 28.63
C GLY A 521 -57.37 -15.99 30.12
N PRO A 522 -58.12 -15.28 30.98
CA PRO A 522 -58.13 -15.53 32.41
C PRO A 522 -58.41 -17.01 32.64
N GLY A 523 -57.46 -17.69 33.30
CA GLY A 523 -57.59 -19.11 33.64
C GLY A 523 -58.93 -19.35 34.30
N HIS A 524 -59.71 -20.26 33.72
CA HIS A 524 -60.87 -20.84 34.38
C HIS A 524 -60.38 -21.52 35.66
N GLU A 525 -60.63 -20.89 36.81
CA GLU A 525 -60.59 -21.58 38.10
C GLU A 525 -61.68 -22.65 38.08
N GLU A 526 -61.29 -23.93 38.02
CA GLU A 526 -62.16 -25.05 38.36
C GLU A 526 -62.30 -25.11 39.89
N GLY A 527 -63.55 -25.11 40.36
CA GLY A 527 -63.96 -25.44 41.72
C GLY A 527 -64.56 -26.83 41.79
#